data_AF-A0A3Q3XAD3-F1
#
_entry.id   AF-A0A3Q3XAD3-F1
#
_cell.length_a   1.000
_cell.length_b   1.000
_cell.length_c   1.000
_cell.angle_alpha   90.00
_cell.angle_beta   90.00
_cell.angle_gamma   90.00
#
_symmetry.space_group_name_H-M   'P 1'
#
loop_
_entity.id
_entity.type
_entity.pdbx_description
1 polymer ?
#
loop_
_entity_poly.entity_id
_entity_poly.type
_entity_poly.pdbx_seq_one_letter_code
_entity_poly.pdbx_strand_id
1 'polypeptide(L)'
;MVLRNLPFCPHRALELPLIDLSFEDREISLSQGELRVFDYSSLLEFNLLVCRLGLRTGTTEKMLEELARRARKLQGDWLGLEDFAQFLNLPVTDTLTQIHGLFDQHGDGQIDIRHYIIALSTVHRPSDSMETLKLAFKMYESKESGEVEEVNLAAILEIMLGVKEIELSGLFLSLDGPDTGKITYDELYRFIKQHPYFVQEYLIFKNHPRNFCIGRRESRDVQNDKED
;
A
#
# COMPACT_ATOMS: atom_id res chain seq x y z
N MET A 1 7.11 66.03 4.26
CA MET A 1 6.31 65.95 5.51
C MET A 1 5.15 64.99 5.25
N VAL A 2 5.22 63.81 5.88
CA VAL A 2 4.14 62.83 6.12
C VAL A 2 3.53 62.09 4.91
N LEU A 3 4.07 60.90 4.61
CA LEU A 3 3.27 59.75 4.19
C LEU A 3 3.11 58.84 5.42
N ARG A 4 1.88 58.70 5.92
CA ARG A 4 1.54 57.91 7.10
C ARG A 4 1.42 56.43 6.74
N ASN A 5 2.34 55.67 7.32
CA ASN A 5 2.36 54.23 7.55
C ASN A 5 0.98 53.54 7.58
N LEU A 6 0.77 52.61 6.65
CA LEU A 6 -0.13 51.46 6.83
C LEU A 6 0.60 50.40 7.66
N PRO A 7 -0.06 49.72 8.63
CA PRO A 7 0.59 48.70 9.43
C PRO A 7 0.87 47.46 8.58
N PHE A 8 2.16 47.20 8.39
CA PHE A 8 2.71 45.94 7.90
C PHE A 8 2.31 44.84 8.90
N CYS A 9 1.31 44.02 8.54
CA CYS A 9 1.01 42.81 9.31
C CYS A 9 2.12 41.80 9.00
N PRO A 10 2.96 41.41 9.96
CA PRO A 10 3.94 40.37 9.73
C PRO A 10 3.14 39.08 9.50
N HIS A 11 3.31 38.48 8.33
CA HIS A 11 3.06 37.05 8.20
C HIS A 11 3.77 36.39 9.37
N ARG A 12 3.02 35.79 10.28
CA ARG A 12 3.58 34.83 11.22
C ARG A 12 4.27 33.80 10.35
N ALA A 13 5.60 33.87 10.32
CA ALA A 13 6.43 32.80 9.85
C ALA A 13 6.05 31.60 10.70
N LEU A 14 5.18 30.76 10.15
CA LEU A 14 4.95 29.42 10.63
C LEU A 14 6.31 28.73 10.46
N GLU A 15 7.08 28.64 11.54
CA GLU A 15 8.19 27.70 11.67
C GLU A 15 7.60 26.28 11.70
N LEU A 16 6.97 25.87 10.61
CA LEU A 16 6.72 24.47 10.34
C LEU A 16 8.04 23.90 9.82
N PRO A 17 8.55 22.81 10.43
CA PRO A 17 9.75 22.16 9.94
C PRO A 17 9.54 21.81 8.46
N LEU A 18 10.43 22.31 7.61
CA LEU A 18 10.47 22.06 6.17
C LEU A 18 10.56 20.56 5.89
N ILE A 19 9.42 19.88 5.82
CA ILE A 19 9.28 18.58 5.17
C ILE A 19 7.92 18.55 4.47
N ASP A 20 7.73 19.49 3.55
CA ASP A 20 6.56 19.53 2.69
C ASP A 20 7.02 19.28 1.25
N LEU A 21 7.21 17.99 0.92
CA LEU A 21 6.82 17.57 -0.42
C LEU A 21 5.33 17.87 -0.49
N SER A 22 4.93 18.76 -1.40
CA SER A 22 3.53 19.16 -1.49
C SER A 22 2.66 17.91 -1.69
N PHE A 23 1.37 18.02 -1.40
CA PHE A 23 0.42 16.96 -1.66
C PHE A 23 0.58 16.38 -3.08
N GLU A 24 0.80 17.24 -4.07
CA GLU A 24 1.07 16.82 -5.45
C GLU A 24 2.39 16.05 -5.60
N ASP A 25 3.49 16.46 -4.95
CA ASP A 25 4.77 15.76 -5.06
C ASP A 25 4.72 14.31 -4.53
N ARG A 26 3.90 14.06 -3.50
CA ARG A 26 3.70 12.71 -2.95
C ARG A 26 2.80 11.85 -3.82
N GLU A 27 1.73 12.43 -4.36
CA GLU A 27 0.86 11.77 -5.34
C GLU A 27 1.68 11.35 -6.57
N ILE A 28 2.50 12.28 -7.10
CA ILE A 28 3.41 12.01 -8.23
C ILE A 28 4.37 10.86 -7.87
N SER A 29 4.98 10.88 -6.70
CA SER A 29 5.96 9.85 -6.29
C SER A 29 5.31 8.47 -6.15
N LEU A 30 4.14 8.38 -5.51
CA LEU A 30 3.40 7.12 -5.35
C LEU A 30 2.88 6.56 -6.70
N SER A 31 2.76 7.43 -7.71
CA SER A 31 2.30 7.06 -9.07
C SER A 31 3.40 6.59 -10.02
N GLN A 32 4.65 6.57 -9.55
CA GLN A 32 5.82 6.16 -10.31
C GLN A 32 6.38 4.82 -9.82
N GLY A 33 7.22 4.17 -10.63
CA GLY A 33 7.79 2.86 -10.34
C GLY A 33 6.98 1.67 -10.90
N GLU A 34 7.41 0.47 -10.55
CA GLU A 34 6.89 -0.81 -11.05
C GLU A 34 5.56 -1.22 -10.40
N LEU A 35 5.36 -0.86 -9.14
CA LEU A 35 4.12 -1.07 -8.39
C LEU A 35 3.49 0.28 -8.04
N ARG A 36 2.87 0.89 -9.04
CA ARG A 36 2.20 2.20 -8.90
C ARG A 36 0.94 2.05 -8.05
N VAL A 37 0.73 2.95 -7.11
CA VAL A 37 -0.53 3.01 -6.36
C VAL A 37 -1.68 3.36 -7.33
N PHE A 38 -2.86 2.76 -7.13
CA PHE A 38 -4.04 3.01 -7.97
C PHE A 38 -5.07 3.87 -7.24
N ASP A 39 -5.30 3.63 -5.94
CA ASP A 39 -6.10 4.50 -5.09
C ASP A 39 -5.27 5.02 -3.92
N TYR A 40 -4.87 6.28 -4.04
CA TYR A 40 -4.06 6.99 -3.08
C TYR A 40 -4.87 7.47 -1.89
N SER A 41 -6.21 7.52 -1.98
CA SER A 41 -7.07 8.15 -0.97
C SER A 41 -6.88 7.50 0.40
N SER A 42 -6.90 6.17 0.44
CA SER A 42 -6.71 5.38 1.66
C SER A 42 -5.30 5.55 2.25
N LEU A 43 -4.26 5.55 1.41
CA LEU A 43 -2.87 5.73 1.84
C LEU A 43 -2.57 7.18 2.26
N LEU A 44 -3.22 8.17 1.66
CA LEU A 44 -3.11 9.58 2.02
C LEU A 44 -3.77 9.86 3.37
N GLU A 45 -4.98 9.34 3.59
CA GLU A 45 -5.64 9.40 4.90
C GLU A 45 -4.76 8.77 5.99
N PHE A 46 -4.24 7.56 5.72
CA PHE A 46 -3.30 6.90 6.62
C PHE A 46 -2.05 7.75 6.88
N ASN A 47 -1.45 8.35 5.85
CA ASN A 47 -0.29 9.22 6.00
C ASN A 47 -0.59 10.44 6.89
N LEU A 48 -1.76 11.06 6.75
CA LEU A 48 -2.18 12.18 7.59
C LEU A 48 -2.27 11.76 9.05
N LEU A 49 -2.84 10.59 9.35
CA LEU A 49 -2.92 10.07 10.71
C LEU A 49 -1.54 9.73 11.30
N VAL A 50 -0.65 9.11 10.52
CA VAL A 50 0.74 8.84 10.92
C VAL A 50 1.51 10.14 11.19
N CYS A 51 1.28 11.18 10.39
CA CYS A 51 1.83 12.52 10.65
C CYS A 51 1.32 13.09 11.97
N ARG A 52 0.02 12.96 12.26
CA ARG A 52 -0.60 13.44 13.51
C ARG A 52 -0.09 12.69 14.75
N LEU A 53 0.31 11.43 14.63
CA LEU A 53 0.96 10.67 15.71
C LEU A 53 2.43 11.06 15.95
N GLY A 54 3.02 11.91 15.11
CA GLY A 54 4.44 12.27 15.21
C GLY A 54 5.39 11.15 14.79
N LEU A 55 4.89 10.07 14.19
CA LEU A 55 5.69 8.91 13.79
C LEU A 55 6.56 9.19 12.55
N ARG A 56 6.26 10.24 11.77
CA ARG A 56 6.97 10.53 10.53
C ARG A 56 8.43 10.92 10.71
N THR A 57 8.75 11.76 11.69
CA THR A 57 10.14 12.21 11.94
C THR A 57 11.00 11.15 12.61
N GLY A 58 10.36 10.15 13.25
CA GLY A 58 11.03 9.01 13.88
C GLY A 58 11.10 7.75 13.02
N THR A 59 10.32 7.66 11.93
CA THR A 59 10.38 6.50 11.03
C THR A 59 11.69 6.54 10.27
N THR A 60 12.58 5.64 10.68
CA THR A 60 13.86 5.37 10.01
C THR A 60 13.81 3.97 9.43
N GLU A 61 14.71 3.67 8.50
CA GLU A 61 14.81 2.31 7.94
C GLU A 61 15.00 1.26 9.02
N LYS A 62 15.84 1.56 10.02
CA LYS A 62 16.06 0.69 11.18
C LYS A 62 14.78 0.45 11.99
N MET A 63 13.92 1.45 12.10
CA MET A 63 12.64 1.30 12.80
C MET A 63 11.68 0.41 12.02
N LEU A 64 11.60 0.56 10.69
CA LEU A 64 10.82 -0.32 9.83
C LEU A 64 11.32 -1.77 9.89
N GLU A 65 12.63 -1.98 9.86
CA GLU A 65 13.23 -3.31 10.01
C GLU A 65 12.92 -3.95 11.36
N GLU A 66 13.01 -3.18 12.45
CA GLU A 66 12.69 -3.67 13.78
C GLU A 66 11.20 -3.98 13.95
N LEU A 67 10.31 -3.16 13.39
CA LEU A 67 8.87 -3.43 13.33
C LEU A 67 8.60 -4.74 12.56
N ALA A 68 9.17 -4.88 11.36
CA ALA A 68 9.02 -6.09 10.55
C ALA A 68 9.54 -7.34 11.26
N ARG A 69 10.70 -7.24 11.94
CA ARG A 69 11.27 -8.33 12.73
C ARG A 69 10.37 -8.73 13.89
N ARG A 70 9.67 -7.78 14.53
CA ARG A 70 8.73 -8.07 15.61
C ARG A 70 7.44 -8.66 15.08
N ALA A 71 6.89 -8.13 13.99
CA ALA A 71 5.68 -8.66 13.34
C ALA A 71 5.88 -10.09 12.84
N ARG A 72 7.04 -10.41 12.24
CA ARG A 72 7.35 -11.79 11.82
C ARG A 72 7.33 -12.79 13.00
N LYS A 73 7.71 -12.34 14.21
CA LYS A 73 7.69 -13.20 15.41
C LYS A 73 6.27 -13.51 15.90
N LEU A 74 5.30 -12.66 15.58
CA LEU A 74 3.89 -12.86 15.89
C LEU A 74 3.22 -13.86 14.93
N GLN A 75 3.90 -14.30 13.86
CA GLN A 75 3.42 -15.35 12.95
C GLN A 75 1.99 -15.17 12.41
N GLY A 76 1.54 -13.91 12.26
CA GLY A 76 0.18 -13.61 11.79
C GLY A 76 -0.87 -13.53 12.89
N ASP A 77 -0.47 -13.38 14.16
CA ASP A 77 -1.39 -13.02 15.22
C ASP A 77 -2.12 -11.71 14.88
N TRP A 78 -3.42 -11.72 15.12
CA TRP A 78 -4.28 -10.56 14.97
C TRP A 78 -4.26 -9.76 16.26
N LEU A 79 -4.15 -8.44 16.12
CA LEU A 79 -4.02 -7.53 17.26
C LEU A 79 -5.29 -6.71 17.47
N GLY A 80 -5.80 -6.73 18.70
CA GLY A 80 -6.74 -5.74 19.19
C GLY A 80 -6.09 -4.37 19.34
N LEU A 81 -6.91 -3.35 19.65
CA LEU A 81 -6.43 -1.97 19.79
C LEU A 81 -5.35 -1.84 20.88
N GLU A 82 -5.52 -2.50 22.02
CA GLU A 82 -4.59 -2.47 23.14
C GLU A 82 -3.25 -3.13 22.78
N ASP A 83 -3.30 -4.31 22.15
CA ASP A 83 -2.09 -5.03 21.72
C ASP A 83 -1.36 -4.29 20.61
N PHE A 84 -2.11 -3.64 19.70
CA PHE A 84 -1.56 -2.76 18.69
C PHE A 84 -0.82 -1.55 19.30
N ALA A 85 -1.44 -0.90 20.30
CA ALA A 85 -0.83 0.20 21.03
C ALA A 85 0.45 -0.24 21.76
N GLN A 86 0.40 -1.39 22.42
CA GLN A 86 1.56 -1.98 23.07
C GLN A 86 2.67 -2.33 22.07
N PHE A 87 2.32 -2.89 20.90
CA PHE A 87 3.28 -3.21 19.85
C PHE A 87 4.01 -1.95 19.35
N LEU A 88 3.32 -0.82 19.24
CA LEU A 88 3.93 0.44 18.83
C LEU A 88 4.62 1.21 19.97
N ASN A 89 4.49 0.75 21.22
CA ASN A 89 4.88 1.48 22.43
C ASN A 89 4.21 2.87 22.52
N LEU A 90 2.92 2.92 22.17
CA LEU A 90 2.11 4.14 22.20
C LEU A 90 0.93 3.97 23.16
N PRO A 91 0.43 5.05 23.77
CA PRO A 91 -0.85 5.02 24.46
C PRO A 91 -2.00 4.89 23.46
N VAL A 92 -3.11 4.31 23.90
CA VAL A 92 -4.36 4.35 23.15
C VAL A 92 -4.85 5.80 23.07
N THR A 93 -5.09 6.27 21.84
CA THR A 93 -5.57 7.62 21.53
C THR A 93 -6.60 7.57 20.42
N ASP A 94 -7.38 8.64 20.22
CA ASP A 94 -8.35 8.71 19.12
C ASP A 94 -7.69 8.53 17.75
N THR A 95 -6.48 9.08 17.58
CA THR A 95 -5.72 8.94 16.32
C THR A 95 -5.25 7.50 16.13
N LEU A 96 -4.76 6.83 17.18
CA LEU A 96 -4.35 5.44 17.10
C LEU A 96 -5.55 4.51 16.81
N THR A 97 -6.70 4.81 17.39
CA THR A 97 -7.96 4.10 17.16
C THR A 97 -8.41 4.24 15.71
N GLN A 98 -8.32 5.46 15.14
CA GLN A 98 -8.60 5.68 13.72
C GLN A 98 -7.65 4.88 12.82
N ILE A 99 -6.35 4.86 13.12
CA ILE A 99 -5.38 4.06 12.35
C ILE A 99 -5.71 2.58 12.43
N HIS A 100 -5.98 2.05 13.62
CA HIS A 100 -6.35 0.64 13.81
C HIS A 100 -7.59 0.29 12.96
N GLY A 101 -8.62 1.14 12.98
CA GLY A 101 -9.84 0.96 12.18
C GLY A 101 -9.63 0.98 10.67
N LEU A 102 -8.55 1.58 10.14
CA LEU A 102 -8.23 1.51 8.70
C LEU A 102 -7.81 0.10 8.26
N PHE A 103 -7.30 -0.72 9.18
CA PHE A 103 -6.80 -2.07 8.90
C PHE A 103 -7.73 -3.18 9.41
N ASP A 104 -8.81 -2.83 10.11
CA ASP A 104 -9.86 -3.76 10.55
C ASP A 104 -10.78 -4.10 9.35
N GLN A 105 -10.32 -5.04 8.53
CA GLN A 105 -11.03 -5.45 7.32
C GLN A 105 -12.32 -6.21 7.61
N HIS A 106 -12.43 -6.85 8.78
CA HIS A 106 -13.55 -7.71 9.15
C HIS A 106 -14.56 -7.04 10.08
N GLY A 107 -14.20 -5.90 10.68
CA GLY A 107 -15.04 -5.18 11.63
C GLY A 107 -15.16 -5.88 12.98
N ASP A 108 -14.25 -6.80 13.28
CA ASP A 108 -14.20 -7.57 14.53
C ASP A 108 -13.18 -7.00 15.53
N GLY A 109 -12.57 -5.86 15.20
CA GLY A 109 -11.58 -5.19 16.03
C GLY A 109 -10.22 -5.89 16.03
N GLN A 110 -9.93 -6.71 15.02
CA GLN A 110 -8.69 -7.45 14.89
C GLN A 110 -7.94 -7.03 13.61
N ILE A 111 -6.64 -6.77 13.71
CA ILE A 111 -5.82 -6.39 12.55
C ILE A 111 -4.56 -7.24 12.43
N ASP A 112 -4.15 -7.48 11.19
CA ASP A 112 -2.80 -7.97 10.93
C ASP A 112 -1.82 -6.79 10.97
N ILE A 113 -0.93 -6.80 11.96
CA ILE A 113 0.09 -5.75 12.13
C ILE A 113 1.01 -5.60 10.91
N ARG A 114 1.22 -6.68 10.15
CA ARG A 114 2.03 -6.64 8.93
C ARG A 114 1.41 -5.69 7.91
N HIS A 115 0.08 -5.56 7.87
CA HIS A 115 -0.60 -4.63 6.98
C HIS A 115 -0.24 -3.17 7.29
N TYR A 116 -0.28 -2.80 8.57
CA TYR A 116 0.14 -1.48 9.03
C TYR A 116 1.59 -1.16 8.65
N ILE A 117 2.51 -2.13 8.82
CA ILE A 117 3.94 -1.93 8.53
C ILE A 117 4.17 -1.75 7.02
N ILE A 118 3.47 -2.49 6.17
CA ILE A 118 3.55 -2.33 4.72
C ILE A 118 3.06 -0.93 4.33
N ALA A 119 1.87 -0.53 4.80
CA ALA A 119 1.34 0.80 4.53
C ALA A 119 2.30 1.91 5.01
N LEU A 120 2.89 1.76 6.20
CA LEU A 120 3.88 2.69 6.76
C LEU A 120 5.12 2.79 5.87
N SER A 121 5.62 1.65 5.36
CA SER A 121 6.75 1.63 4.42
C SER A 121 6.38 2.31 3.09
N THR A 122 5.20 2.03 2.52
CA THR A 122 4.72 2.65 1.28
C THR A 122 4.66 4.17 1.38
N VAL A 123 4.08 4.72 2.47
CA VAL A 123 3.95 6.18 2.62
C VAL A 123 5.26 6.87 3.05
N HIS A 124 6.24 6.12 3.53
CA HIS A 124 7.56 6.62 3.89
C HIS A 124 8.54 6.56 2.71
N ARG A 125 8.36 5.58 1.81
CA ARG A 125 9.23 5.30 0.67
C ARG A 125 8.43 5.28 -0.65
N PRO A 126 7.76 6.38 -1.02
CA PRO A 126 6.85 6.38 -2.16
C PRO A 126 7.54 6.02 -3.48
N SER A 127 8.84 6.29 -3.61
CA SER A 127 9.63 5.99 -4.82
C SER A 127 10.32 4.62 -4.81
N ASP A 128 10.32 3.90 -3.68
CA ASP A 128 11.06 2.63 -3.50
C ASP A 128 10.09 1.47 -3.21
N SER A 129 9.09 1.30 -4.08
CA SER A 129 8.08 0.25 -3.94
C SER A 129 8.69 -1.16 -3.83
N MET A 130 9.80 -1.44 -4.52
CA MET A 130 10.51 -2.72 -4.42
C MET A 130 11.13 -2.98 -3.04
N GLU A 131 11.61 -1.97 -2.35
CA GLU A 131 12.12 -2.13 -0.98
C GLU A 131 10.96 -2.37 0.01
N THR A 132 9.80 -1.77 -0.25
CA THR A 132 8.57 -2.08 0.51
C THR A 132 8.10 -3.51 0.25
N LEU A 133 8.11 -3.97 -1.00
CA LEU A 133 7.79 -5.35 -1.36
C LEU A 133 8.73 -6.33 -0.65
N LYS A 134 10.04 -6.06 -0.70
CA LYS A 134 11.05 -6.88 -0.03
C LYS A 134 10.87 -6.94 1.49
N LEU A 135 10.52 -5.81 2.10
CA LEU A 135 10.18 -5.75 3.53
C LEU A 135 8.96 -6.63 3.85
N ALA A 136 7.94 -6.59 2.99
CA ALA A 136 6.75 -7.43 3.13
C ALA A 136 7.12 -8.93 3.04
N PHE A 137 7.87 -9.34 2.02
CA PHE A 137 8.33 -10.73 1.89
C PHE A 137 9.06 -11.23 3.13
N LYS A 138 9.96 -10.43 3.72
CA LYS A 138 10.65 -10.80 4.97
C LYS A 138 9.69 -11.09 6.15
N MET A 139 8.50 -10.48 6.17
CA MET A 139 7.49 -10.72 7.22
C MET A 139 6.63 -11.94 6.97
N TYR A 140 6.40 -12.31 5.70
CA TYR A 140 5.48 -13.38 5.30
C TYR A 140 6.17 -14.67 4.89
N GLU A 141 7.43 -14.61 4.46
CA GLU A 141 8.13 -15.77 3.92
C GLU A 141 8.28 -16.90 4.95
N SER A 142 8.04 -18.12 4.48
CA SER A 142 8.35 -19.33 5.20
C SER A 142 9.83 -19.34 5.60
N LYS A 143 10.12 -19.72 6.85
CA LYS A 143 11.51 -19.87 7.32
C LYS A 143 12.25 -20.99 6.59
N GLU A 144 11.53 -21.96 6.06
CA GLU A 144 12.09 -23.17 5.44
C GLU A 144 12.32 -22.98 3.95
N SER A 145 11.31 -22.46 3.24
CA SER A 145 11.36 -22.33 1.78
C SER A 145 11.65 -20.92 1.27
N GLY A 146 11.47 -19.88 2.09
CA GLY A 146 11.56 -18.48 1.62
C GLY A 146 10.39 -18.07 0.72
N GLU A 147 9.34 -18.88 0.63
CA GLU A 147 8.17 -18.63 -0.21
C GLU A 147 7.07 -17.91 0.58
N VAL A 148 6.26 -17.14 -0.14
CA VAL A 148 5.03 -16.49 0.32
C VAL A 148 3.85 -17.11 -0.42
N GLU A 149 2.78 -17.41 0.32
CA GLU A 149 1.54 -17.96 -0.26
C GLU A 149 0.77 -16.90 -1.05
N GLU A 150 0.05 -17.32 -2.08
CA GLU A 150 -0.74 -16.45 -2.97
C GLU A 150 -1.65 -15.48 -2.19
N VAL A 151 -2.39 -15.97 -1.20
CA VAL A 151 -3.31 -15.15 -0.37
C VAL A 151 -2.56 -14.01 0.36
N ASN A 152 -1.35 -14.31 0.85
CA ASN A 152 -0.53 -13.32 1.53
C ASN A 152 0.06 -12.32 0.53
N LEU A 153 0.46 -12.77 -0.66
CA LEU A 153 0.92 -11.89 -1.72
C LEU A 153 -0.19 -10.93 -2.19
N ALA A 154 -1.43 -11.42 -2.30
CA ALA A 154 -2.58 -10.59 -2.64
C ALA A 154 -2.78 -9.47 -1.62
N ALA A 155 -2.79 -9.80 -0.31
CA ALA A 155 -2.91 -8.82 0.76
C ALA A 155 -1.76 -7.78 0.75
N ILE A 156 -0.52 -8.22 0.49
CA ILE A 156 0.64 -7.32 0.34
C ILE A 156 0.39 -6.31 -0.79
N LEU A 157 0.01 -6.81 -1.97
CA LEU A 157 -0.21 -5.97 -3.16
C LEU A 157 -1.42 -5.04 -2.98
N GLU A 158 -2.49 -5.48 -2.32
CA GLU A 158 -3.66 -4.65 -2.03
C GLU A 158 -3.27 -3.38 -1.27
N ILE A 159 -2.46 -3.54 -0.23
CA ILE A 159 -2.02 -2.43 0.62
C ILE A 159 -1.06 -1.52 -0.14
N MET A 160 -0.10 -2.11 -0.87
CA MET A 160 0.87 -1.34 -1.64
C MET A 160 0.20 -0.54 -2.75
N LEU A 161 -0.79 -1.11 -3.43
CA LEU A 161 -1.48 -0.49 -4.56
C LEU A 161 -2.71 0.33 -4.13
N GLY A 162 -3.13 0.23 -2.86
CA GLY A 162 -4.32 0.90 -2.33
C GLY A 162 -5.63 0.32 -2.86
N VAL A 163 -5.63 -0.92 -3.37
CA VAL A 163 -6.81 -1.56 -3.98
C VAL A 163 -7.34 -2.68 -3.09
N LYS A 164 -8.47 -3.27 -3.47
CA LYS A 164 -9.08 -4.41 -2.78
C LYS A 164 -9.42 -5.52 -3.78
N GLU A 165 -9.49 -6.74 -3.28
CA GLU A 165 -9.89 -7.94 -4.01
C GLU A 165 -8.94 -8.22 -5.18
N ILE A 166 -7.63 -8.29 -4.91
CA ILE A 166 -6.64 -8.69 -5.93
C ILE A 166 -6.73 -10.20 -6.16
N GLU A 167 -6.89 -10.59 -7.43
CA GLU A 167 -6.77 -11.96 -7.91
C GLU A 167 -5.40 -12.15 -8.61
N LEU A 168 -4.68 -13.21 -8.23
CA LEU A 168 -3.33 -13.52 -8.71
C LEU A 168 -3.27 -14.77 -9.61
N SER A 169 -4.41 -15.39 -9.92
CA SER A 169 -4.48 -16.58 -10.78
C SER A 169 -3.72 -16.38 -12.10
N GLY A 170 -3.89 -15.22 -12.74
CA GLY A 170 -3.20 -14.86 -13.98
C GLY A 170 -1.67 -14.77 -13.83
N LEU A 171 -1.18 -14.30 -12.68
CA LEU A 171 0.25 -14.29 -12.37
C LEU A 171 0.79 -15.71 -12.22
N PHE A 172 0.18 -16.53 -11.36
CA PHE A 172 0.66 -17.88 -11.07
C PHE A 172 0.60 -18.81 -12.29
N LEU A 173 -0.42 -18.66 -13.15
CA LEU A 173 -0.50 -19.35 -14.44
C LEU A 173 0.60 -18.94 -15.43
N SER A 174 1.17 -17.76 -15.26
CA SER A 174 2.21 -17.21 -16.14
C SER A 174 3.63 -17.48 -15.65
N LEU A 175 3.79 -18.04 -14.45
CA LEU A 175 5.10 -18.44 -13.94
C LEU A 175 5.55 -19.75 -14.58
N ASP A 176 6.82 -19.82 -14.95
CA ASP A 176 7.44 -21.04 -15.47
C ASP A 176 7.62 -22.05 -14.32
N GLY A 177 6.63 -22.89 -14.06
CA GLY A 177 6.71 -23.89 -12.99
C GLY A 177 5.38 -24.57 -12.68
N PRO A 178 5.38 -25.55 -11.75
CA PRO A 178 4.14 -26.07 -11.20
C PRO A 178 3.43 -24.96 -10.42
N ASP A 179 2.10 -24.89 -10.55
CA ASP A 179 1.30 -24.01 -9.71
C ASP A 179 1.27 -24.57 -8.28
N THR A 180 2.12 -23.99 -7.43
CA THR A 180 2.22 -24.32 -6.01
C THR A 180 1.38 -23.39 -5.14
N GLY A 181 0.77 -22.34 -5.71
CA GLY A 181 0.19 -21.22 -4.97
C GLY A 181 1.21 -20.49 -4.08
N LYS A 182 2.51 -20.62 -4.35
CA LYS A 182 3.61 -20.04 -3.57
C LYS A 182 4.69 -19.44 -4.46
N ILE A 183 5.31 -18.37 -3.99
CA ILE A 183 6.31 -17.62 -4.77
C ILE A 183 7.37 -16.98 -3.86
N THR A 184 8.61 -16.95 -4.31
CA THR A 184 9.72 -16.26 -3.64
C THR A 184 9.83 -14.80 -4.09
N TYR A 185 10.51 -13.96 -3.30
CA TYR A 185 10.76 -12.56 -3.68
C TYR A 185 11.52 -12.47 -5.01
N ASP A 186 12.54 -13.32 -5.21
CA ASP A 186 13.38 -13.29 -6.41
C ASP A 186 12.63 -13.68 -7.68
N GLU A 187 11.69 -14.62 -7.60
CA GLU A 187 10.81 -14.99 -8.71
C GLU A 187 9.89 -13.82 -9.09
N LEU A 188 9.18 -13.25 -8.11
CA LEU A 188 8.30 -12.12 -8.36
C LEU A 188 9.07 -10.90 -8.88
N TYR A 189 10.21 -10.58 -8.28
CA TYR A 189 11.05 -9.47 -8.70
C TYR A 189 11.52 -9.64 -10.14
N ARG A 190 11.99 -10.84 -10.52
CA ARG A 190 12.40 -11.13 -11.90
C ARG A 190 11.23 -10.98 -12.87
N PHE A 191 10.05 -11.48 -12.48
CA PHE A 191 8.83 -11.37 -13.28
C PHE A 191 8.44 -9.90 -13.51
N ILE A 192 8.36 -9.10 -12.45
CA ILE A 192 8.05 -7.66 -12.54
C ILE A 192 9.06 -6.94 -13.44
N LYS A 193 10.35 -7.27 -13.36
CA LYS A 193 11.38 -6.66 -14.22
C LYS A 193 11.25 -7.05 -15.70
N GLN A 194 10.73 -8.24 -15.99
CA GLN A 194 10.50 -8.69 -17.37
C GLN A 194 9.18 -8.15 -17.95
N HIS A 195 8.25 -7.73 -17.09
CA HIS A 195 6.91 -7.25 -17.46
C HIS A 195 6.66 -5.81 -17.00
N PRO A 196 7.04 -4.78 -17.80
CA PRO A 196 6.87 -3.37 -17.44
C PRO A 196 5.43 -2.92 -17.16
N TYR A 197 4.44 -3.67 -17.63
CA TYR A 197 3.01 -3.45 -17.40
C TYR A 197 2.41 -4.49 -16.45
N PHE A 198 3.22 -5.02 -15.53
CA PHE A 198 2.87 -6.09 -14.60
C PHE A 198 1.48 -5.92 -13.98
N VAL A 199 1.20 -4.76 -13.40
CA VAL A 199 -0.07 -4.52 -12.71
C VAL A 199 -1.25 -4.57 -13.67
N GLN A 200 -1.12 -3.97 -14.86
CA GLN A 200 -2.20 -3.93 -15.85
C GLN A 200 -2.43 -5.27 -16.54
N GLU A 201 -1.40 -6.11 -16.62
CA GLU A 201 -1.44 -7.35 -17.39
C GLU A 201 -1.78 -8.58 -16.57
N TYR A 202 -1.28 -8.64 -15.34
CA TYR A 202 -1.28 -9.85 -14.51
C TYR A 202 -2.06 -9.72 -13.20
N LEU A 203 -2.45 -8.51 -12.79
CA LEU A 203 -3.30 -8.30 -11.63
C LEU A 203 -4.74 -8.00 -12.07
N ILE A 204 -5.71 -8.59 -11.37
CA ILE A 204 -7.13 -8.28 -11.54
C ILE A 204 -7.64 -7.78 -10.19
N PHE A 205 -8.35 -6.66 -10.17
CA PHE A 205 -8.96 -6.11 -8.96
C PHE A 205 -10.18 -5.24 -9.28
N LYS A 206 -10.95 -4.87 -8.26
CA LYS A 206 -12.12 -4.00 -8.43
C LYS A 206 -11.70 -2.64 -8.98
N ASN A 207 -12.39 -2.14 -10.01
CA ASN A 207 -12.03 -0.92 -10.76
C ASN A 207 -10.73 -1.02 -11.59
N HIS A 208 -10.24 -2.23 -11.88
CA HIS A 208 -9.08 -2.43 -12.76
C HIS A 208 -9.30 -1.74 -14.13
N PRO A 209 -8.29 -1.07 -14.72
CA PRO A 209 -8.44 -0.33 -15.98
C PRO A 209 -8.92 -1.19 -17.17
N ARG A 210 -8.70 -2.51 -17.15
CA ARG A 210 -9.28 -3.42 -18.18
C ARG A 210 -10.81 -3.55 -18.09
N ASN A 211 -11.43 -3.26 -16.93
CA ASN A 211 -12.90 -3.30 -16.80
C ASN A 211 -13.60 -2.22 -17.63
N PHE A 212 -12.89 -1.14 -18.00
CA PHE A 212 -13.41 -0.13 -18.93
C PHE A 212 -13.37 -0.58 -20.41
N CYS A 213 -12.60 -1.62 -20.75
CA CYS A 213 -12.48 -2.11 -22.12
C CYS A 213 -13.50 -3.20 -22.47
N ILE A 214 -14.08 -3.90 -21.48
CA ILE A 214 -15.05 -4.98 -21.71
C ILE A 214 -16.46 -4.41 -21.99
N GLY A 215 -16.81 -3.26 -21.42
CA GLY A 215 -18.12 -2.62 -21.59
C GLY A 215 -18.43 -2.05 -23.00
N ARG A 216 -17.51 -2.16 -23.97
CA ARG A 216 -17.73 -1.67 -25.36
C ARG A 216 -17.84 -2.74 -26.43
N ARG A 217 -17.71 -4.03 -26.10
CA ARG A 217 -17.74 -5.11 -27.11
C ARG A 217 -19.08 -5.84 -27.24
N GLU A 218 -20.05 -5.62 -26.35
CA GLU A 218 -21.36 -6.32 -26.40
C GLU A 218 -22.48 -5.53 -27.10
N SER A 219 -22.18 -4.60 -28.01
CA SER A 219 -23.23 -3.88 -28.73
C SER A 219 -22.97 -3.64 -30.22
N ARG A 220 -22.24 -4.56 -30.87
CA ARG A 220 -22.27 -4.74 -32.33
C ARG A 220 -22.00 -6.20 -32.65
N ASP A 221 -23.07 -6.96 -32.86
CA ASP A 221 -23.17 -8.06 -33.84
C ASP A 221 -24.32 -9.00 -33.46
N VAL A 222 -25.57 -8.63 -33.79
CA VAL A 222 -26.55 -9.53 -34.41
C VAL A 222 -27.57 -8.66 -35.14
N GLN A 223 -27.29 -8.30 -36.39
CA GLN A 223 -28.37 -8.11 -37.35
C GLN A 223 -27.84 -8.45 -38.74
N ASN A 224 -28.00 -9.72 -39.10
CA ASN A 224 -28.28 -10.07 -40.48
C ASN A 224 -28.98 -11.44 -40.56
N ASP A 225 -29.90 -11.46 -41.50
CA ASP A 225 -30.44 -12.62 -42.22
C ASP A 225 -31.60 -13.38 -41.59
N LYS A 226 -32.82 -12.97 -41.98
CA LYS A 226 -33.85 -13.91 -42.42
C LYS A 226 -34.44 -13.44 -43.75
N GLU A 227 -34.02 -14.11 -44.82
CA GLU A 227 -34.86 -14.38 -46.00
C GLU A 227 -36.06 -15.23 -45.55
N ASP A 228 -37.26 -14.79 -45.91
CA ASP A 228 -38.33 -15.56 -46.56
C ASP A 228 -39.51 -14.62 -46.90
#